data_AF-A0A523B6F7-F1
#
_entry.id   AF-A0A523B6F7-F1
#
_cell.length_a   1.000
_cell.length_b   1.000
_cell.length_c   1.000
_cell.angle_alpha   90.00
_cell.angle_beta   90.00
_cell.angle_gamma   90.00
#
_symmetry.space_group_name_H-M   'P 1'
#
loop_
_entity.id
_entity.type
_entity.pdbx_description
1 polymer ?
#
loop_
_entity_poly.entity_id
_entity_poly.type
_entity_poly.pdbx_seq_one_letter_code
_entity_poly.pdbx_strand_id
1 'polypeptide(L)'
;MESRGIAPLIAVAVIVTALGASTAIPVAASVANVDPDHPLYPVKRMGERIRGLSDVEQMKLRWQEYQKMVEKGKGLQYQSILKEFVDKLNSVAPYDVKTKQEIISWMQKQMPGIGEIRLKLAEQIAEEDKELENEVRQIRACWERERNLEDLSAGMLHLKERIRERVREQYLRIENLLENACLKMRVQENLAPIWQEARQRGEEILRTKFNHLREVFENKYPEVEAMLFLASENLPGRRAAERLVGLALKEKELALHAYDEDLLGRAVGIMTSAVMHLRNAERILEHAQEWEPQNAPQWEEWRERWEGLKEEVKELWENVQQNLEQFRNRIREEWGG
;
A
#
# COMPACT_ATOMS: atom_id res chain seq x y z
N MET A 1 -34.48 13.78 7.76
CA MET A 1 -35.09 12.89 6.74
C MET A 1 -34.10 11.78 6.45
N GLU A 2 -34.52 10.57 6.76
CA GLU A 2 -33.74 9.34 6.80
C GLU A 2 -33.48 8.79 5.39
N SER A 3 -32.23 8.49 5.07
CA SER A 3 -31.83 7.67 3.93
C SER A 3 -30.79 6.65 4.39
N ARG A 4 -31.17 5.79 5.34
CA ARG A 4 -30.35 4.65 5.77
C ARG A 4 -31.23 3.41 5.82
N GLY A 5 -31.12 2.55 4.79
CA GLY A 5 -31.75 1.23 4.83
C GLY A 5 -31.90 0.51 3.48
N ILE A 6 -31.93 1.22 2.35
CA ILE A 6 -32.41 0.62 1.09
C ILE A 6 -31.28 -0.01 0.25
N ALA A 7 -30.05 0.52 0.31
CA ALA A 7 -28.94 0.04 -0.52
C ALA A 7 -28.50 -1.44 -0.27
N PRO A 8 -28.45 -1.96 0.97
CA PRO A 8 -28.03 -3.36 1.20
C PRO A 8 -29.08 -4.36 0.70
N LEU A 9 -30.37 -4.03 0.80
CA LEU A 9 -31.49 -4.89 0.41
C LEU A 9 -31.60 -5.05 -1.12
N ILE A 10 -31.32 -3.99 -1.89
CA ILE A 10 -31.33 -4.05 -3.36
C ILE A 10 -30.18 -4.92 -3.88
N ALA A 11 -28.98 -4.84 -3.29
CA ALA A 11 -27.85 -5.69 -3.66
C ALA A 11 -28.12 -7.19 -3.37
N VAL A 12 -28.81 -7.49 -2.26
CA VAL A 12 -29.24 -8.86 -1.91
C VAL A 12 -30.25 -9.39 -2.92
N ALA A 13 -31.23 -8.59 -3.34
CA ALA A 13 -32.23 -9.00 -4.32
C ALA A 13 -31.62 -9.32 -5.69
N VAL A 14 -30.67 -8.50 -6.17
CA VAL A 14 -30.01 -8.69 -7.48
C VAL A 14 -29.11 -9.93 -7.50
N ILE A 15 -28.36 -10.19 -6.42
CA ILE A 15 -27.52 -11.40 -6.30
C ILE A 15 -28.38 -12.67 -6.16
N VAL A 16 -29.51 -12.59 -5.45
CA VAL A 16 -30.45 -13.72 -5.27
C VAL A 16 -31.20 -14.07 -6.55
N THR A 17 -31.48 -13.10 -7.44
CA THR A 17 -32.18 -13.38 -8.72
C THR A 17 -31.30 -14.04 -9.79
N ALA A 18 -29.97 -13.91 -9.72
CA ALA A 18 -29.04 -14.46 -10.72
C ALA A 18 -28.48 -15.84 -10.34
N LEU A 19 -28.47 -16.16 -9.05
CA LEU A 19 -27.90 -17.37 -8.48
C LEU A 19 -29.07 -18.25 -8.00
N GLY A 20 -29.30 -19.42 -8.58
CA GLY A 20 -30.44 -20.29 -8.26
C GLY A 20 -30.66 -20.55 -6.75
N ALA A 21 -31.82 -21.09 -6.38
CA ALA A 21 -32.28 -21.22 -4.97
C ALA A 21 -31.25 -21.85 -4.00
N SER A 22 -30.38 -22.74 -4.49
CA SER A 22 -29.31 -23.40 -3.71
C SER A 22 -28.20 -22.46 -3.24
N THR A 23 -27.98 -21.34 -3.94
CA THR A 23 -26.93 -20.34 -3.65
C THR A 23 -27.47 -19.07 -2.99
N ALA A 24 -28.75 -18.75 -3.21
CA ALA A 24 -29.41 -17.57 -2.64
C ALA A 24 -29.48 -17.59 -1.10
N ILE A 25 -29.87 -18.74 -0.53
CA ILE A 25 -30.06 -18.88 0.92
C ILE A 25 -28.74 -18.74 1.70
N PRO A 26 -27.63 -19.41 1.30
CA PRO A 26 -26.30 -19.18 1.89
C PRO A 26 -25.86 -17.71 1.82
N VAL A 27 -25.98 -17.06 0.66
CA VAL A 27 -25.56 -15.66 0.47
C VAL A 27 -26.39 -14.72 1.35
N ALA A 28 -27.70 -14.90 1.40
CA ALA A 28 -28.58 -14.11 2.26
C ALA A 28 -28.24 -14.30 3.75
N ALA A 29 -27.99 -15.54 4.20
CA ALA A 29 -27.59 -15.82 5.57
C ALA A 29 -26.23 -15.17 5.91
N SER A 30 -25.28 -15.17 4.96
CA SER A 30 -23.99 -14.47 5.05
C SER A 30 -24.16 -12.96 5.21
N VAL A 31 -25.00 -12.34 4.37
CA VAL A 31 -25.26 -10.88 4.43
C VAL A 31 -26.02 -10.49 5.71
N ALA A 32 -26.98 -11.30 6.14
CA ALA A 32 -27.71 -11.09 7.40
C ALA A 32 -26.82 -11.26 8.64
N ASN A 33 -25.58 -11.76 8.47
CA ASN A 33 -24.60 -11.96 9.53
C ASN A 33 -25.19 -12.67 10.76
N VAL A 34 -25.93 -13.76 10.52
CA VAL A 34 -26.60 -14.53 11.58
C VAL A 34 -25.59 -14.99 12.63
N ASP A 35 -26.06 -15.03 13.89
CA ASP A 35 -25.20 -15.32 15.03
C ASP A 35 -24.78 -16.80 15.07
N PRO A 36 -23.65 -17.12 15.74
CA PRO A 36 -23.19 -18.49 15.90
C PRO A 36 -24.17 -19.48 16.54
N ASP A 37 -25.08 -19.00 17.39
CA ASP A 37 -26.11 -19.82 18.01
C ASP A 37 -27.34 -20.05 17.11
N HIS A 38 -27.36 -19.46 15.91
CA HIS A 38 -28.46 -19.61 14.97
C HIS A 38 -28.34 -20.90 14.14
N PRO A 39 -29.44 -21.64 13.88
CA PRO A 39 -29.42 -22.87 13.08
C PRO A 39 -28.86 -22.69 11.66
N LEU A 40 -28.99 -21.48 11.10
CA LEU A 40 -28.45 -21.13 9.78
C LEU A 40 -26.96 -20.70 9.81
N TYR A 41 -26.27 -20.80 10.94
CA TYR A 41 -24.87 -20.41 11.02
C TYR A 41 -23.95 -21.22 10.08
N PRO A 42 -24.08 -22.55 9.94
CA PRO A 42 -23.32 -23.29 8.92
C PRO A 42 -23.62 -22.81 7.49
N VAL A 43 -24.87 -22.42 7.23
CA VAL A 43 -25.35 -21.92 5.93
C VAL A 43 -24.76 -20.54 5.61
N LYS A 44 -24.65 -19.66 6.62
CA LYS A 44 -23.94 -18.38 6.53
C LYS A 44 -22.48 -18.57 6.09
N ARG A 45 -21.80 -19.55 6.70
CA ARG A 45 -20.37 -19.84 6.43
C ARG A 45 -20.17 -20.35 5.01
N MET A 46 -21.11 -21.14 4.51
CA MET A 46 -21.14 -21.51 3.09
C MET A 46 -21.34 -20.28 2.19
N GLY A 47 -22.21 -19.35 2.58
CA GLY A 47 -22.42 -18.09 1.87
C GLY A 47 -21.17 -17.21 1.79
N GLU A 48 -20.37 -17.14 2.83
CA GLU A 48 -19.09 -16.41 2.83
C GLU A 48 -18.11 -16.98 1.77
N ARG A 49 -18.07 -18.30 1.62
CA ARG A 49 -17.27 -18.98 0.59
C ARG A 49 -17.80 -18.72 -0.81
N ILE A 50 -19.12 -18.80 -1.00
CA ILE A 50 -19.78 -18.51 -2.29
C ILE A 50 -19.52 -17.06 -2.72
N ARG A 51 -19.51 -16.13 -1.77
CA ARG A 51 -19.19 -14.71 -2.01
C ARG A 51 -17.70 -14.44 -2.25
N GLY A 52 -16.83 -15.44 -2.07
CA GLY A 52 -15.39 -15.28 -2.22
C GLY A 52 -14.78 -14.28 -1.23
N LEU A 53 -15.31 -14.21 0.01
CA LEU A 53 -14.76 -13.28 1.01
C LEU A 53 -13.28 -13.57 1.27
N SER A 54 -12.47 -12.52 1.29
CA SER A 54 -11.04 -12.58 1.59
C SER A 54 -10.78 -13.05 3.03
N ASP A 55 -9.57 -13.54 3.29
CA ASP A 55 -9.17 -13.93 4.65
C ASP A 55 -9.26 -12.79 5.66
N VAL A 56 -9.01 -11.55 5.20
CA VAL A 56 -9.13 -10.33 6.01
C VAL A 56 -10.59 -10.09 6.42
N GLU A 57 -11.53 -10.22 5.47
CA GLU A 57 -12.96 -10.07 5.76
C GLU A 57 -13.45 -11.17 6.70
N GLN A 58 -13.04 -12.42 6.45
CA GLN A 58 -13.41 -13.54 7.31
C GLN A 58 -12.83 -13.41 8.73
N MET A 59 -11.59 -12.90 8.88
CA MET A 59 -10.96 -12.58 10.16
C MET A 59 -11.80 -11.57 10.94
N LYS A 60 -12.17 -10.46 10.29
CA LYS A 60 -13.01 -9.40 10.91
C LYS A 60 -14.37 -9.96 11.33
N LEU A 61 -15.00 -10.81 10.53
CA LEU A 61 -16.26 -11.47 10.86
C LEU A 61 -16.12 -12.42 12.06
N ARG A 62 -15.07 -13.25 12.11
CA ARG A 62 -14.84 -14.15 13.27
C ARG A 62 -14.71 -13.37 14.57
N TRP A 63 -13.97 -12.25 14.54
CA TRP A 63 -13.82 -11.38 15.70
C TRP A 63 -15.16 -10.83 16.19
N GLN A 64 -15.98 -10.29 15.28
CA GLN A 64 -17.30 -9.74 15.60
C GLN A 64 -18.26 -10.80 16.15
N GLU A 65 -18.27 -11.98 15.56
CA GLU A 65 -19.09 -13.09 16.06
C GLU A 65 -18.70 -13.53 17.46
N TYR A 66 -17.39 -13.63 17.73
CA TYR A 66 -16.90 -14.00 19.04
C TYR A 66 -17.26 -12.93 20.08
N GLN A 67 -17.09 -11.64 19.75
CA GLN A 67 -17.54 -10.52 20.58
C GLN A 67 -19.00 -10.65 20.99
N LYS A 68 -19.90 -10.91 20.03
CA LYS A 68 -21.33 -11.13 20.30
C LYS A 68 -21.56 -12.33 21.23
N MET A 69 -20.83 -13.43 21.06
CA MET A 69 -21.01 -14.61 21.92
C MET A 69 -20.52 -14.36 23.35
N VAL A 70 -19.44 -13.59 23.52
CA VAL A 70 -18.98 -13.14 24.82
C VAL A 70 -20.02 -12.22 25.48
N GLU A 71 -20.61 -11.29 24.73
CA GLU A 71 -21.70 -10.43 25.22
C GLU A 71 -22.94 -11.20 25.68
N LYS A 72 -23.24 -12.33 25.05
CA LYS A 72 -24.33 -13.24 25.45
C LYS A 72 -23.98 -14.15 26.64
N GLY A 73 -22.80 -14.02 27.26
CA GLY A 73 -22.36 -14.91 28.33
C GLY A 73 -21.89 -16.30 27.86
N LYS A 74 -21.74 -16.50 26.54
CA LYS A 74 -21.44 -17.81 25.93
C LYS A 74 -20.00 -17.94 25.42
N GLY A 75 -19.12 -16.98 25.74
CA GLY A 75 -17.78 -16.88 25.16
C GLY A 75 -16.96 -18.18 25.27
N LEU A 76 -17.01 -18.83 26.44
CA LEU A 76 -16.31 -20.10 26.70
C LEU A 76 -16.73 -21.25 25.76
N GLN A 77 -17.96 -21.24 25.27
CA GLN A 77 -18.51 -22.29 24.40
C GLN A 77 -18.07 -22.13 22.93
N TYR A 78 -17.68 -20.92 22.52
CA TYR A 78 -17.38 -20.57 21.13
C TYR A 78 -15.87 -20.38 20.87
N GLN A 79 -15.03 -21.12 21.60
CA GLN A 79 -13.57 -21.11 21.45
C GLN A 79 -13.12 -21.33 19.99
N SER A 80 -13.83 -22.16 19.22
CA SER A 80 -13.49 -22.45 17.82
C SER A 80 -13.53 -21.21 16.92
N ILE A 81 -14.44 -20.26 17.18
CA ILE A 81 -14.55 -19.00 16.45
C ILE A 81 -13.35 -18.11 16.74
N LEU A 82 -12.97 -18.00 18.02
CA LEU A 82 -11.78 -17.26 18.43
C LEU A 82 -10.51 -17.87 17.84
N LYS A 83 -10.39 -19.21 17.87
CA LYS A 83 -9.25 -19.89 17.26
C LYS A 83 -9.12 -19.56 15.77
N GLU A 84 -10.22 -19.59 15.03
CA GLU A 84 -10.19 -19.24 13.61
C GLU A 84 -9.86 -17.77 13.37
N PHE A 85 -10.31 -16.85 14.23
CA PHE A 85 -9.84 -15.48 14.21
C PHE A 85 -8.32 -15.40 14.34
N VAL A 86 -7.74 -16.08 15.34
CA VAL A 86 -6.28 -16.09 15.56
C VAL A 86 -5.54 -16.75 14.40
N ASP A 87 -6.04 -17.86 13.85
CA ASP A 87 -5.44 -18.53 12.70
C ASP A 87 -5.42 -17.62 11.46
N LYS A 88 -6.50 -16.87 11.22
CA LYS A 88 -6.57 -15.89 10.12
C LYS A 88 -5.73 -14.65 10.39
N LEU A 89 -5.74 -14.14 11.62
CA LEU A 89 -4.82 -13.09 12.04
C LEU A 89 -3.38 -13.51 11.76
N ASN A 90 -3.07 -14.80 11.96
CA ASN A 90 -1.79 -15.42 11.69
C ASN A 90 -1.46 -15.54 10.20
N SER A 91 -2.43 -15.91 9.36
CA SER A 91 -2.27 -16.10 7.92
C SER A 91 -2.27 -14.81 7.10
N VAL A 92 -2.83 -13.72 7.63
CA VAL A 92 -2.84 -12.42 6.97
C VAL A 92 -1.41 -11.86 6.93
N ALA A 93 -0.70 -12.20 5.86
CA ALA A 93 0.52 -11.57 5.40
C ALA A 93 0.14 -10.63 4.25
N PRO A 94 -0.16 -9.35 4.52
CA PRO A 94 -0.59 -8.44 3.48
C PRO A 94 0.57 -8.19 2.50
N TYR A 95 0.36 -8.62 1.25
CA TYR A 95 1.33 -8.49 0.15
C TYR A 95 1.47 -7.04 -0.34
N ASP A 96 0.45 -6.19 -0.16
CA ASP A 96 0.51 -4.77 -0.45
C ASP A 96 0.41 -3.91 0.84
N VAL A 97 1.10 -2.77 0.82
CA VAL A 97 1.30 -1.91 2.00
C VAL A 97 0.00 -1.20 2.42
N LYS A 98 -0.92 -0.92 1.50
CA LYS A 98 -2.18 -0.22 1.81
C LYS A 98 -3.12 -1.15 2.59
N THR A 99 -3.30 -2.36 2.10
CA THR A 99 -4.04 -3.43 2.78
C THR A 99 -3.42 -3.71 4.16
N LYS A 100 -2.08 -3.71 4.26
CA LYS A 100 -1.36 -3.84 5.55
C LYS A 100 -1.73 -2.72 6.53
N GLN A 101 -1.75 -1.47 6.09
CA GLN A 101 -2.12 -0.33 6.94
C GLN A 101 -3.57 -0.37 7.40
N GLU A 102 -4.51 -0.69 6.51
CA GLU A 102 -5.92 -0.82 6.87
C GLU A 102 -6.15 -1.91 7.92
N ILE A 103 -5.43 -3.02 7.80
CA ILE A 103 -5.48 -4.13 8.75
C ILE A 103 -4.87 -3.72 10.08
N ILE A 104 -3.70 -3.08 10.09
CA ILE A 104 -3.05 -2.58 11.31
C ILE A 104 -3.95 -1.56 12.02
N SER A 105 -4.53 -0.60 11.29
CA SER A 105 -5.46 0.39 11.86
C SER A 105 -6.71 -0.27 12.44
N TRP A 106 -7.25 -1.28 11.75
CA TRP A 106 -8.35 -2.06 12.29
C TRP A 106 -7.95 -2.80 13.56
N MET A 107 -6.77 -3.44 13.58
CA MET A 107 -6.24 -4.13 14.77
C MET A 107 -6.11 -3.17 15.96
N GLN A 108 -5.51 -1.99 15.76
CA GLN A 108 -5.39 -0.97 16.81
C GLN A 108 -6.74 -0.60 17.41
N LYS A 109 -7.78 -0.44 16.59
CA LYS A 109 -9.14 -0.16 17.07
C LYS A 109 -9.74 -1.31 17.88
N GLN A 110 -9.33 -2.56 17.64
CA GLN A 110 -9.84 -3.72 18.38
C GLN A 110 -9.10 -4.00 19.68
N MET A 111 -7.90 -3.44 19.89
CA MET A 111 -7.08 -3.70 21.08
C MET A 111 -7.82 -3.45 22.41
N PRO A 112 -8.55 -2.34 22.61
CA PRO A 112 -9.39 -2.16 23.79
C PRO A 112 -10.52 -3.19 23.90
N GLY A 113 -11.08 -3.63 22.77
CA GLY A 113 -12.11 -4.66 22.70
C GLY A 113 -11.61 -6.04 23.12
N ILE A 114 -10.33 -6.37 22.89
CA ILE A 114 -9.70 -7.59 23.42
C ILE A 114 -9.64 -7.54 24.94
N GLY A 115 -9.26 -6.39 25.51
CA GLY A 115 -9.23 -6.21 26.96
C GLY A 115 -10.61 -6.39 27.60
N GLU A 116 -11.64 -5.83 26.97
CA GLU A 116 -13.03 -5.98 27.42
C GLU A 116 -13.52 -7.43 27.37
N ILE A 117 -13.17 -8.17 26.30
CA ILE A 117 -13.50 -9.60 26.19
C ILE A 117 -12.82 -10.42 27.29
N ARG A 118 -11.52 -10.18 27.55
CA ARG A 118 -10.76 -10.85 28.60
C ARG A 118 -11.44 -10.69 29.96
N LEU A 119 -11.87 -9.48 30.29
CA LEU A 119 -12.61 -9.20 31.54
C LEU A 119 -13.97 -9.89 31.59
N LYS A 120 -14.76 -9.84 30.52
CA LYS A 120 -16.07 -10.53 30.48
C LYS A 120 -15.96 -12.05 30.62
N LEU A 121 -14.89 -12.64 30.08
CA LEU A 121 -14.61 -14.06 30.25
C LEU A 121 -14.14 -14.39 31.66
N ALA A 122 -13.34 -13.52 32.28
CA ALA A 122 -12.95 -13.64 33.67
C ALA A 122 -14.16 -13.58 34.61
N GLU A 123 -15.12 -12.67 34.35
CA GLU A 123 -16.38 -12.56 35.10
C GLU A 123 -17.23 -13.82 34.97
N GLN A 124 -17.37 -14.38 33.77
CA GLN A 124 -18.10 -15.65 33.54
C GLN A 124 -17.55 -16.81 34.36
N ILE A 125 -16.26 -16.78 34.69
CA ILE A 125 -15.61 -17.84 35.46
C ILE A 125 -15.68 -17.58 36.95
N ALA A 126 -15.64 -16.30 37.33
CA ALA A 126 -15.72 -15.87 38.70
C ALA A 126 -17.15 -15.88 39.27
N GLU A 127 -18.18 -16.07 38.44
CA GLU A 127 -19.60 -15.99 38.81
C GLU A 127 -19.97 -16.86 40.04
N GLU A 128 -19.33 -18.01 40.21
CA GLU A 128 -19.59 -18.93 41.32
C GLU A 128 -18.60 -18.78 42.50
N ASP A 129 -17.59 -17.92 42.40
CA ASP A 129 -16.54 -17.72 43.41
C ASP A 129 -16.39 -16.23 43.79
N LYS A 130 -16.91 -15.86 44.97
CA LYS A 130 -16.92 -14.47 45.47
C LYS A 130 -15.53 -13.86 45.62
N GLU A 131 -14.50 -14.66 45.90
CA GLU A 131 -13.13 -14.13 46.00
C GLU A 131 -12.60 -13.77 44.63
N LEU A 132 -12.78 -14.66 43.65
CA LEU A 132 -12.41 -14.40 42.26
C LEU A 132 -13.23 -13.24 41.68
N GLU A 133 -14.51 -13.13 42.02
CA GLU A 133 -15.38 -12.05 41.52
C GLU A 133 -14.87 -10.68 41.98
N ASN A 134 -14.42 -10.59 43.24
CA ASN A 134 -13.86 -9.36 43.79
C ASN A 134 -12.51 -9.00 43.14
N GLU A 135 -11.66 -9.97 42.86
CA GLU A 135 -10.41 -9.73 42.12
C GLU A 135 -10.67 -9.25 40.69
N VAL A 136 -11.56 -9.92 39.96
CA VAL A 136 -11.93 -9.52 38.60
C VAL A 136 -12.51 -8.10 38.60
N ARG A 137 -13.31 -7.75 39.60
CA ARG A 137 -13.84 -6.38 39.77
C ARG A 137 -12.73 -5.35 39.99
N GLN A 138 -11.68 -5.68 40.76
CA GLN A 138 -10.53 -4.80 40.95
C GLN A 138 -9.75 -4.62 39.65
N ILE A 139 -9.49 -5.71 38.92
CA ILE A 139 -8.80 -5.66 37.62
C ILE A 139 -9.60 -4.80 36.63
N ARG A 140 -10.94 -4.99 36.57
CA ARG A 140 -11.84 -4.16 35.76
C ARG A 140 -11.76 -2.68 36.12
N ALA A 141 -11.81 -2.34 37.41
CA ALA A 141 -11.74 -0.95 37.85
C ALA A 141 -10.43 -0.26 37.44
N CYS A 142 -9.29 -0.98 37.53
CA CYS A 142 -8.01 -0.48 37.03
C CYS A 142 -8.03 -0.29 35.51
N TRP A 143 -8.52 -1.28 34.76
CA TRP A 143 -8.64 -1.21 33.32
C TRP A 143 -9.55 -0.06 32.85
N GLU A 144 -10.69 0.16 33.49
CA GLU A 144 -11.62 1.22 33.10
C GLU A 144 -11.04 2.62 33.33
N ARG A 145 -10.21 2.79 34.37
CA ARG A 145 -9.55 4.06 34.67
C ARG A 145 -8.43 4.39 33.69
N GLU A 146 -7.57 3.41 33.39
CA GLU A 146 -6.30 3.66 32.72
C GLU A 146 -6.27 3.18 31.27
N ARG A 147 -7.18 2.27 30.91
CA ARG A 147 -7.21 1.57 29.61
C ARG A 147 -5.84 1.01 29.21
N ASN A 148 -5.03 0.67 30.21
CA ASN A 148 -3.69 0.16 30.03
C ASN A 148 -3.71 -1.37 29.89
N LEU A 149 -3.27 -1.85 28.73
CA LEU A 149 -3.25 -3.27 28.38
C LEU A 149 -2.16 -4.04 29.12
N GLU A 150 -1.12 -3.38 29.59
CA GLU A 150 -0.04 -4.00 30.37
C GLU A 150 -0.52 -4.33 31.77
N ASP A 151 -1.16 -3.37 32.43
CA ASP A 151 -1.77 -3.57 33.75
C ASP A 151 -2.89 -4.60 33.70
N LEU A 152 -3.73 -4.56 32.66
CA LEU A 152 -4.71 -5.62 32.43
C LEU A 152 -4.05 -6.98 32.24
N SER A 153 -2.96 -7.06 31.47
CA SER A 153 -2.27 -8.34 31.24
C SER A 153 -1.62 -8.88 32.50
N ALA A 154 -1.05 -8.01 33.34
CA ALA A 154 -0.51 -8.38 34.66
C ALA A 154 -1.61 -8.88 35.60
N GLY A 155 -2.74 -8.17 35.69
CA GLY A 155 -3.90 -8.59 36.49
C GLY A 155 -4.48 -9.93 36.02
N MET A 156 -4.62 -10.12 34.71
CA MET A 156 -5.11 -11.37 34.12
C MET A 156 -4.12 -12.53 34.31
N LEU A 157 -2.80 -12.28 34.33
CA LEU A 157 -1.79 -13.29 34.63
C LEU A 157 -1.92 -13.80 36.07
N HIS A 158 -2.05 -12.88 37.03
CA HIS A 158 -2.28 -13.24 38.44
C HIS A 158 -3.57 -14.06 38.61
N LEU A 159 -4.64 -13.63 37.94
CA LEU A 159 -5.90 -14.36 37.92
C LEU A 159 -5.75 -15.78 37.32
N LYS A 160 -5.00 -15.90 36.22
CA LYS A 160 -4.70 -17.18 35.55
C LYS A 160 -3.95 -18.14 36.47
N GLU A 161 -2.99 -17.65 37.25
CA GLU A 161 -2.24 -18.46 38.22
C GLU A 161 -3.16 -18.98 39.34
N ARG A 162 -4.02 -18.12 39.89
CA ARG A 162 -5.02 -18.50 40.90
C ARG A 162 -6.07 -19.50 40.39
N ILE A 163 -6.51 -19.33 39.15
CA ILE A 163 -7.56 -20.16 38.55
C ILE A 163 -7.02 -21.52 38.08
N ARG A 164 -5.70 -21.65 37.89
CA ARG A 164 -5.03 -22.85 37.35
C ARG A 164 -5.38 -24.14 38.09
N GLU A 165 -5.69 -24.07 39.37
CA GLU A 165 -6.05 -25.22 40.22
C GLU A 165 -7.56 -25.48 40.28
N ARG A 166 -8.41 -24.51 39.91
CA ARG A 166 -9.86 -24.55 40.16
C ARG A 166 -10.76 -24.55 38.92
N VAL A 167 -10.31 -24.07 37.75
CA VAL A 167 -11.18 -23.97 36.55
C VAL A 167 -10.54 -24.50 35.25
N ARG A 168 -11.40 -25.26 34.55
CA ARG A 168 -11.41 -25.78 33.17
C ARG A 168 -10.31 -25.27 32.22
N GLU A 169 -9.55 -26.23 31.69
CA GLU A 169 -8.60 -26.06 30.56
C GLU A 169 -9.07 -25.15 29.42
N GLN A 170 -10.39 -25.09 29.19
CA GLN A 170 -11.02 -24.27 28.15
C GLN A 170 -10.72 -22.76 28.31
N TYR A 171 -10.78 -22.23 29.53
CA TYR A 171 -10.46 -20.81 29.77
C TYR A 171 -9.00 -20.50 29.49
N LEU A 172 -8.09 -21.35 30.01
CA LEU A 172 -6.66 -21.18 29.80
C LEU A 172 -6.31 -21.19 28.29
N ARG A 173 -6.97 -22.04 27.50
CA ARG A 173 -6.80 -22.06 26.05
C ARG A 173 -7.31 -20.78 25.38
N ILE A 174 -8.47 -20.26 25.80
CA ILE A 174 -9.01 -18.99 25.28
C ILE A 174 -8.10 -17.82 25.64
N GLU A 175 -7.63 -17.76 26.88
CA GLU A 175 -6.76 -16.69 27.36
C GLU A 175 -5.41 -16.68 26.62
N ASN A 176 -4.82 -17.85 26.39
CA ASN A 176 -3.62 -17.98 25.56
C ASN A 176 -3.85 -17.52 24.11
N LEU A 177 -5.04 -17.75 23.53
CA LEU A 177 -5.38 -17.26 22.19
C LEU A 177 -5.49 -15.74 22.16
N LEU A 178 -6.12 -15.13 23.18
CA LEU A 178 -6.25 -13.68 23.29
C LEU A 178 -4.89 -13.00 23.54
N GLU A 179 -4.04 -13.61 24.36
CA GLU A 179 -2.67 -13.16 24.61
C GLU A 179 -1.83 -13.19 23.31
N ASN A 180 -1.89 -14.28 22.55
CA ASN A 180 -1.23 -14.38 21.25
C ASN A 180 -1.73 -13.30 20.27
N ALA A 181 -3.04 -13.10 20.18
CA ALA A 181 -3.62 -12.05 19.34
C ALA A 181 -3.10 -10.66 19.73
N CYS A 182 -3.09 -10.33 21.03
CA CYS A 182 -2.52 -9.09 21.57
C CYS A 182 -1.05 -8.90 21.18
N LEU A 183 -0.22 -9.93 21.39
CA LEU A 183 1.20 -9.88 21.07
C LEU A 183 1.42 -9.63 19.58
N LYS A 184 0.71 -10.36 18.73
CA LYS A 184 0.81 -10.19 17.28
C LYS A 184 0.40 -8.78 16.84
N MET A 185 -0.71 -8.26 17.39
CA MET A 185 -1.20 -6.92 17.06
C MET A 185 -0.20 -5.84 17.51
N ARG A 186 0.39 -5.96 18.72
CA ARG A 186 1.46 -5.06 19.21
C ARG A 186 2.71 -5.11 18.33
N VAL A 187 3.16 -6.31 17.93
CA VAL A 187 4.31 -6.44 17.01
C VAL A 187 4.02 -5.72 15.69
N GLN A 188 2.83 -5.90 15.10
CA GLN A 188 2.47 -5.21 13.86
C GLN A 188 2.38 -3.69 14.04
N GLU A 189 1.85 -3.22 15.15
CA GLU A 189 1.79 -1.81 15.51
C GLU A 189 3.20 -1.20 15.64
N ASN A 190 4.10 -1.85 16.37
CA ASN A 190 5.48 -1.39 16.54
C ASN A 190 6.28 -1.38 15.23
N LEU A 191 5.97 -2.31 14.32
CA LEU A 191 6.60 -2.35 13.01
C LEU A 191 5.98 -1.35 12.01
N ALA A 192 4.73 -0.90 12.24
CA ALA A 192 4.04 0.03 11.34
C ALA A 192 4.83 1.30 10.99
N PRO A 193 5.44 2.04 11.95
CA PRO A 193 6.24 3.22 11.62
C PRO A 193 7.48 2.86 10.79
N ILE A 194 8.13 1.73 11.06
CA ILE A 194 9.30 1.25 10.30
C ILE A 194 8.91 0.99 8.83
N TRP A 195 7.77 0.36 8.60
CA TRP A 195 7.27 0.11 7.24
C TRP A 195 6.87 1.40 6.52
N GLN A 196 6.27 2.35 7.23
CA GLN A 196 5.91 3.65 6.67
C GLN A 196 7.16 4.44 6.28
N GLU A 197 8.16 4.48 7.14
CA GLU A 197 9.43 5.14 6.87
C GLU A 197 10.16 4.48 5.69
N ALA A 198 10.23 3.15 5.66
CA ALA A 198 10.84 2.43 4.53
C ALA A 198 10.12 2.72 3.20
N ARG A 199 8.79 2.83 3.22
CA ARG A 199 8.00 3.21 2.05
C ARG A 199 8.31 4.64 1.61
N GLN A 200 8.26 5.60 2.53
CA GLN A 200 8.53 7.01 2.23
C GLN A 200 9.92 7.18 1.62
N ARG A 201 10.94 6.54 2.21
CA ARG A 201 12.30 6.52 1.64
C ARG A 201 12.32 5.90 0.24
N GLY A 202 11.63 4.79 0.02
CA GLY A 202 11.53 4.15 -1.30
C GLY A 202 10.86 5.05 -2.35
N GLU A 203 9.77 5.71 -1.99
CA GLU A 203 9.07 6.68 -2.84
C GLU A 203 9.95 7.89 -3.14
N GLU A 204 10.66 8.43 -2.14
CA GLU A 204 11.60 9.54 -2.30
C GLU A 204 12.75 9.19 -3.26
N ILE A 205 13.32 7.98 -3.15
CA ILE A 205 14.34 7.48 -4.09
C ILE A 205 13.78 7.43 -5.51
N LEU A 206 12.55 6.91 -5.68
CA LEU A 206 11.92 6.83 -7.00
C LEU A 206 11.60 8.21 -7.58
N ARG A 207 11.10 9.15 -6.78
CA ARG A 207 10.87 10.55 -7.20
C ARG A 207 12.17 11.22 -7.61
N THR A 208 13.22 11.08 -6.81
CA THR A 208 14.55 11.62 -7.12
C THR A 208 15.07 11.06 -8.44
N LYS A 209 14.97 9.74 -8.63
CA LYS A 209 15.38 9.08 -9.87
C LYS A 209 14.54 9.54 -11.08
N PHE A 210 13.23 9.69 -10.92
CA PHE A 210 12.36 10.20 -11.97
C PHE A 210 12.73 11.62 -12.38
N ASN A 211 12.94 12.52 -11.42
CA ASN A 211 13.32 13.91 -11.69
C ASN A 211 14.66 14.00 -12.41
N HIS A 212 15.65 13.19 -12.00
CA HIS A 212 16.93 13.10 -12.71
C HIS A 212 16.77 12.61 -14.14
N LEU A 213 15.98 11.56 -14.38
CA LEU A 213 15.72 11.05 -15.74
C LEU A 213 14.98 12.08 -16.60
N ARG A 214 14.04 12.84 -16.01
CA ARG A 214 13.34 13.93 -16.70
C ARG A 214 14.32 15.02 -17.13
N GLU A 215 15.20 15.45 -16.23
CA GLU A 215 16.25 16.44 -16.55
C GLU A 215 17.18 15.92 -17.66
N VAL A 216 17.62 14.66 -17.59
CA VAL A 216 18.42 14.04 -18.66
C VAL A 216 17.66 14.04 -19.99
N PHE A 217 16.35 13.76 -19.97
CA PHE A 217 15.52 13.83 -21.18
C PHE A 217 15.45 15.26 -21.71
N GLU A 218 15.14 16.24 -20.87
CA GLU A 218 14.97 17.65 -21.22
C GLU A 218 16.26 18.27 -21.77
N ASN A 219 17.42 17.84 -21.29
CA ASN A 219 18.72 18.27 -21.82
C ASN A 219 19.08 17.58 -23.13
N LYS A 220 18.77 16.29 -23.28
CA LYS A 220 19.17 15.49 -24.45
C LYS A 220 18.24 15.68 -25.65
N TYR A 221 16.95 15.92 -25.43
CA TYR A 221 15.97 16.05 -26.50
C TYR A 221 16.31 17.18 -27.50
N PRO A 222 16.62 18.43 -27.05
CA PRO A 222 16.96 19.52 -27.98
C PRO A 222 18.20 19.23 -28.81
N GLU A 223 19.20 18.56 -28.23
CA GLU A 223 20.41 18.16 -28.94
C GLU A 223 20.07 17.20 -30.10
N VAL A 224 19.32 16.14 -29.82
CA VAL A 224 18.92 15.15 -30.83
C VAL A 224 17.96 15.75 -31.86
N GLU A 225 17.07 16.66 -31.45
CA GLU A 225 16.18 17.40 -32.36
C GLU A 225 16.98 18.28 -33.33
N ALA A 226 18.02 18.97 -32.85
CA ALA A 226 18.92 19.74 -33.70
C ALA A 226 19.71 18.85 -34.67
N MET A 227 20.21 17.70 -34.21
CA MET A 227 20.88 16.72 -35.07
C MET A 227 19.96 16.24 -36.21
N LEU A 228 18.70 15.95 -35.90
CA LEU A 228 17.68 15.55 -36.88
C LEU A 228 17.36 16.67 -37.87
N PHE A 229 17.24 17.91 -37.38
CA PHE A 229 16.97 19.09 -38.20
C PHE A 229 18.06 19.31 -39.26
N LEU A 230 19.33 19.09 -38.90
CA LEU A 230 20.46 19.25 -39.81
C LEU A 230 20.60 18.10 -40.82
N ALA A 231 20.15 16.89 -40.48
CA ALA A 231 20.27 15.73 -41.36
C ALA A 231 19.36 15.87 -42.58
N SER A 232 19.75 15.34 -43.74
CA SER A 232 18.90 15.37 -44.93
C SER A 232 17.67 14.45 -44.78
N GLU A 233 16.47 14.93 -45.16
CA GLU A 233 15.18 14.21 -45.01
C GLU A 233 15.11 12.84 -45.69
N ASN A 234 15.94 12.63 -46.72
CA ASN A 234 15.96 11.42 -47.53
C ASN A 234 16.84 10.31 -46.94
N LEU A 235 17.59 10.58 -45.86
CA LEU A 235 18.51 9.62 -45.27
C LEU A 235 17.78 8.57 -44.40
N PRO A 236 17.98 7.26 -44.64
CA PRO A 236 17.36 6.22 -43.83
C PRO A 236 17.69 6.31 -42.33
N GLY A 237 18.92 6.69 -41.98
CA GLY A 237 19.39 6.86 -40.60
C GLY A 237 18.65 7.99 -39.87
N ARG A 238 18.39 9.11 -40.58
CA ARG A 238 17.54 10.19 -40.06
C ARG A 238 16.15 9.66 -39.73
N ARG A 239 15.51 8.94 -40.65
CA ARG A 239 14.15 8.37 -40.43
C ARG A 239 14.12 7.35 -39.28
N ALA A 240 15.20 6.58 -39.09
CA ALA A 240 15.32 5.65 -37.97
C ALA A 240 15.42 6.39 -36.64
N ALA A 241 16.26 7.44 -36.57
CA ALA A 241 16.37 8.30 -35.40
C ALA A 241 15.07 9.07 -35.10
N GLU A 242 14.39 9.62 -36.11
CA GLU A 242 13.08 10.28 -35.96
C GLU A 242 12.03 9.36 -35.32
N ARG A 243 11.96 8.09 -35.74
CA ARG A 243 11.04 7.12 -35.13
C ARG A 243 11.34 6.91 -33.64
N LEU A 244 12.61 6.83 -33.27
CA LEU A 244 13.01 6.71 -31.86
C LEU A 244 12.67 7.96 -31.06
N VAL A 245 12.86 9.16 -31.62
CA VAL A 245 12.44 10.42 -30.98
C VAL A 245 10.92 10.46 -30.79
N GLY A 246 10.13 10.03 -31.78
CA GLY A 246 8.68 9.93 -31.64
C GLY A 246 8.24 8.96 -30.54
N LEU A 247 8.92 7.81 -30.39
CA LEU A 247 8.70 6.90 -29.28
C LEU A 247 9.09 7.53 -27.94
N ALA A 248 10.23 8.20 -27.88
CA ALA A 248 10.74 8.87 -26.69
C ALA A 248 9.76 9.93 -26.17
N LEU A 249 9.20 10.76 -27.05
CA LEU A 249 8.19 11.77 -26.71
C LEU A 249 6.90 11.14 -26.19
N LYS A 250 6.41 10.08 -26.86
CA LYS A 250 5.22 9.36 -26.40
C LYS A 250 5.42 8.74 -25.02
N GLU A 251 6.59 8.14 -24.77
CA GLU A 251 6.92 7.54 -23.49
C GLU A 251 7.12 8.60 -22.40
N LYS A 252 7.68 9.77 -22.70
CA LYS A 252 7.75 10.90 -21.76
C LYS A 252 6.36 11.26 -21.24
N GLU A 253 5.38 11.45 -22.12
CA GLU A 253 4.01 11.79 -21.72
C GLU A 253 3.37 10.69 -20.86
N LEU A 254 3.55 9.41 -21.23
CA LEU A 254 3.08 8.29 -20.43
C LEU A 254 3.76 8.21 -19.06
N ALA A 255 5.04 8.56 -18.99
CA ALA A 255 5.79 8.56 -17.75
C ALA A 255 5.35 9.70 -16.82
N LEU A 256 5.04 10.89 -17.36
CA LEU A 256 4.47 12.01 -16.62
C LEU A 256 3.09 11.65 -16.07
N HIS A 257 2.21 11.09 -16.90
CA HIS A 257 0.90 10.63 -16.45
C HIS A 257 1.01 9.57 -15.33
N ALA A 258 1.91 8.59 -15.48
CA ALA A 258 2.14 7.59 -14.43
C ALA A 258 2.71 8.21 -13.15
N TYR A 259 3.49 9.29 -13.24
CA TYR A 259 3.98 10.04 -12.09
C TYR A 259 2.85 10.78 -11.36
N ASP A 260 1.94 11.41 -12.11
CA ASP A 260 0.77 12.12 -11.58
C ASP A 260 -0.23 11.16 -10.91
N GLU A 261 -0.33 9.92 -11.39
CA GLU A 261 -1.11 8.83 -10.78
C GLU A 261 -0.41 8.14 -9.59
N ASP A 262 0.75 8.66 -9.15
CA ASP A 262 1.58 8.09 -8.06
C ASP A 262 2.09 6.66 -8.32
N LEU A 263 2.15 6.25 -9.59
CA LEU A 263 2.69 4.96 -10.04
C LEU A 263 4.21 5.07 -10.26
N LEU A 264 4.95 5.49 -9.24
CA LEU A 264 6.36 5.91 -9.33
C LEU A 264 7.30 4.89 -9.99
N GLY A 265 7.15 3.59 -9.68
CA GLY A 265 7.97 2.55 -10.31
C GLY A 265 7.75 2.44 -11.82
N ARG A 266 6.49 2.58 -12.26
CA ARG A 266 6.12 2.60 -13.68
C ARG A 266 6.63 3.88 -14.34
N ALA A 267 6.45 5.02 -13.70
CA ALA A 267 6.93 6.31 -14.20
C ALA A 267 8.46 6.28 -14.45
N VAL A 268 9.24 5.78 -13.50
CA VAL A 268 10.70 5.60 -13.64
C VAL A 268 11.04 4.64 -14.79
N GLY A 269 10.35 3.50 -14.89
CA GLY A 269 10.59 2.52 -15.95
C GLY A 269 10.37 3.10 -17.35
N ILE A 270 9.25 3.81 -17.54
CA ILE A 270 8.90 4.42 -18.83
C ILE A 270 9.84 5.59 -19.15
N MET A 271 10.15 6.48 -18.21
CA MET A 271 11.08 7.59 -18.46
C MET A 271 12.50 7.09 -18.78
N THR A 272 12.93 5.98 -18.18
CA THR A 272 14.21 5.34 -18.52
C THR A 272 14.21 4.89 -19.98
N SER A 273 13.14 4.25 -20.44
CA SER A 273 12.98 3.83 -21.84
C SER A 273 13.02 5.04 -22.79
N ALA A 274 12.32 6.12 -22.45
CA ALA A 274 12.30 7.36 -23.21
C ALA A 274 13.71 7.95 -23.41
N VAL A 275 14.49 8.03 -22.32
CA VAL A 275 15.91 8.47 -22.37
C VAL A 275 16.76 7.52 -23.23
N MET A 276 16.56 6.21 -23.14
CA MET A 276 17.29 5.24 -23.95
C MET A 276 16.98 5.40 -25.44
N HIS A 277 15.73 5.70 -25.81
CA HIS A 277 15.37 5.99 -27.21
C HIS A 277 16.11 7.22 -27.75
N LEU A 278 16.22 8.31 -26.97
CA LEU A 278 16.99 9.49 -27.38
C LEU A 278 18.49 9.17 -27.55
N ARG A 279 19.08 8.42 -26.60
CA ARG A 279 20.49 7.98 -26.71
C ARG A 279 20.74 7.10 -27.93
N ASN A 280 19.78 6.24 -28.27
CA ASN A 280 19.88 5.41 -29.45
C ASN A 280 19.68 6.22 -30.74
N ALA A 281 18.80 7.22 -30.74
CA ALA A 281 18.61 8.14 -31.86
C ALA A 281 19.89 8.93 -32.15
N GLU A 282 20.51 9.50 -31.12
CA GLU A 282 21.83 10.16 -31.21
C GLU A 282 22.88 9.22 -31.81
N ARG A 283 23.06 8.02 -31.25
CA ARG A 283 24.04 7.06 -31.77
C ARG A 283 23.81 6.73 -33.24
N ILE A 284 22.54 6.60 -33.64
CA ILE A 284 22.15 6.36 -35.04
C ILE A 284 22.59 7.52 -35.97
N LEU A 285 22.64 8.74 -35.45
CA LEU A 285 23.08 9.91 -36.22
C LEU A 285 24.60 10.05 -36.20
N GLU A 286 25.25 9.87 -35.06
CA GLU A 286 26.71 10.01 -34.92
C GLU A 286 27.51 9.01 -35.76
N HIS A 287 27.06 7.75 -35.75
CA HIS A 287 27.71 6.64 -36.46
C HIS A 287 27.04 6.34 -37.81
N ALA A 288 26.28 7.30 -38.35
CA ALA A 288 25.47 7.07 -39.53
C ALA A 288 26.26 6.59 -40.77
N GLN A 289 27.46 7.13 -40.91
CA GLN A 289 28.42 6.79 -41.97
C GLN A 289 28.88 5.32 -41.91
N GLU A 290 28.91 4.70 -40.73
CA GLU A 290 29.40 3.33 -40.54
C GLU A 290 28.42 2.28 -41.10
N TRP A 291 27.12 2.52 -40.96
CA TRP A 291 26.08 1.60 -41.47
C TRP A 291 25.40 2.08 -42.76
N GLU A 292 25.66 3.31 -43.22
CA GLU A 292 25.25 3.80 -44.54
C GLU A 292 26.43 4.32 -45.38
N PRO A 293 27.40 3.47 -45.74
CA PRO A 293 28.56 3.88 -46.52
C PRO A 293 28.18 4.46 -47.89
N GLN A 294 27.05 4.05 -48.47
CA GLN A 294 26.52 4.57 -49.72
C GLN A 294 26.08 6.04 -49.65
N ASN A 295 25.81 6.55 -48.44
CA ASN A 295 25.42 7.94 -48.18
C ASN A 295 26.53 8.71 -47.43
N ALA A 296 27.76 8.21 -47.43
CA ALA A 296 28.87 8.78 -46.66
C ALA A 296 29.10 10.28 -46.93
N PRO A 297 29.06 10.80 -48.18
CA PRO A 297 29.24 12.24 -48.43
C PRO A 297 28.19 13.11 -47.72
N GLN A 298 26.93 12.68 -47.71
CA GLN A 298 25.85 13.42 -47.04
C GLN A 298 25.98 13.38 -45.52
N TRP A 299 26.48 12.27 -44.96
CA TRP A 299 26.74 12.15 -43.53
C TRP A 299 27.98 12.91 -43.07
N GLU A 300 28.98 13.06 -43.94
CA GLU A 300 30.17 13.88 -43.69
C GLU A 300 29.81 15.37 -43.69
N GLU A 301 29.06 15.84 -44.68
CA GLU A 301 28.51 17.21 -44.72
C GLU A 301 27.63 17.50 -43.49
N TRP A 302 26.78 16.54 -43.10
CA TRP A 302 25.99 16.66 -41.88
C TRP A 302 26.86 16.80 -40.62
N ARG A 303 27.92 15.99 -40.49
CA ARG A 303 28.80 16.01 -39.33
C ARG A 303 29.52 17.34 -39.21
N GLU A 304 30.05 17.89 -40.31
CA GLU A 304 30.68 19.22 -40.32
C GLU A 304 29.71 20.31 -39.85
N ARG A 305 28.46 20.29 -40.35
CA ARG A 305 27.43 21.24 -39.93
C ARG A 305 27.05 21.10 -38.45
N TRP A 306 27.03 19.87 -37.95
CA TRP A 306 26.73 19.61 -36.54
C TRP A 306 27.84 20.06 -35.60
N GLU A 307 29.10 19.75 -35.92
CA GLU A 307 30.28 20.22 -35.19
C GLU A 307 30.34 21.76 -35.17
N GLY A 308 30.10 22.40 -36.32
CA GLY A 308 30.02 23.87 -36.40
C GLY A 308 28.94 24.46 -35.48
N LEU A 309 27.74 23.88 -35.50
CA LEU A 309 26.65 24.33 -34.62
C LEU A 309 26.97 24.12 -33.13
N LYS A 310 27.61 23.00 -32.77
CA LYS A 310 28.03 22.74 -31.39
C LYS A 310 28.95 23.84 -30.86
N GLU A 311 29.92 24.26 -31.65
CA GLU A 311 30.85 25.31 -31.23
C GLU A 311 30.21 26.69 -31.20
N GLU A 312 29.31 27.03 -32.13
CA GLU A 312 28.53 28.27 -32.05
C GLU A 312 27.67 28.32 -30.77
N VAL A 313 27.00 27.23 -30.41
CA VAL A 313 26.18 27.14 -29.20
C VAL A 313 27.04 27.26 -27.94
N LYS A 314 28.22 26.64 -27.93
CA LYS A 314 29.17 26.73 -26.82
C LYS A 314 29.68 28.16 -26.62
N GLU A 315 30.08 28.83 -27.70
CA GLU A 315 30.51 30.24 -27.65
C GLU A 315 29.39 31.15 -27.14
N LEU A 316 28.14 30.96 -27.61
CA LEU A 316 26.98 31.70 -27.12
C LEU A 316 26.76 31.48 -25.61
N TRP A 317 26.91 30.25 -25.13
CA TRP A 317 26.73 29.93 -23.72
C TRP A 317 27.84 30.52 -22.83
N GLU A 318 29.09 30.44 -23.25
CA GLU A 318 30.24 31.06 -22.57
C GLU A 318 30.06 32.59 -22.48
N ASN A 319 29.59 33.21 -23.56
CA ASN A 319 29.27 34.65 -23.58
C ASN A 319 28.14 35.02 -22.61
N VAL A 320 27.09 34.20 -22.48
CA VAL A 320 26.01 34.43 -21.51
C VAL A 320 26.53 34.34 -20.07
N GLN A 321 27.38 33.36 -19.76
CA GLN A 321 27.99 33.21 -18.43
C GLN A 321 28.87 34.42 -18.08
N GLN A 322 29.74 34.84 -19.00
CA GLN A 322 30.58 36.02 -18.82
C GLN A 322 29.75 37.29 -18.60
N ASN A 323 28.66 37.47 -19.35
CA ASN A 323 27.75 38.61 -19.18
C ASN A 323 27.04 38.61 -17.82
N LEU A 324 26.60 37.45 -17.34
CA LEU A 324 25.98 37.30 -16.01
C LEU A 324 26.98 37.58 -14.88
N GLU A 325 28.24 37.19 -15.05
CA GLU A 325 29.30 37.44 -14.07
C GLU A 325 29.68 38.92 -14.02
N GLN A 326 29.80 39.59 -15.17
CA GLN A 326 29.96 41.05 -15.25
C GLN A 326 28.79 41.80 -14.61
N PHE A 327 27.54 41.36 -14.85
CA PHE A 327 26.37 41.94 -14.22
C PHE A 327 26.38 41.78 -12.70
N ARG A 328 26.72 40.58 -12.19
CA ARG A 328 26.88 40.33 -10.75
C ARG A 328 27.97 41.20 -10.13
N ASN A 329 29.08 41.43 -10.83
CA ASN A 329 30.16 42.28 -10.36
C ASN A 329 29.73 43.76 -10.32
N ARG A 330 28.98 44.26 -11.31
CA ARG A 330 28.41 45.61 -11.27
C ARG A 330 27.44 45.80 -10.10
N ILE A 331 26.55 44.84 -9.85
CA ILE A 331 25.66 44.91 -8.67
C ILE A 331 26.48 44.93 -7.37
N ARG A 332 27.55 44.13 -7.26
CA ARG A 332 28.43 44.18 -6.08
C ARG A 332 29.15 45.52 -5.92
N GLU A 333 29.59 46.15 -7.01
CA GLU A 333 30.24 47.46 -6.97
C GLU A 333 29.25 48.59 -6.64
N GLU A 334 28.03 48.52 -7.15
CA GLU A 334 26.97 49.51 -6.89
C GLU A 334 26.30 49.37 -5.51
N TRP A 335 26.26 48.16 -4.93
CA TRP A 335 25.54 47.86 -3.68
C TRP A 335 26.45 47.42 -2.52
N GLY A 336 27.75 47.26 -2.77
CA GLY A 336 28.77 46.89 -1.78
C GLY A 336 29.72 48.03 -1.39
N GLY A 337 29.43 49.26 -1.81
CA GLY A 337 30.12 50.50 -1.41
C GLY A 337 29.41 51.24 -0.31
#